data_AF-A0A3M1AWM1-F1
#
_entry.id   AF-A0A3M1AWM1-F1
#
_cell.length_a   1.000
_cell.length_b   1.000
_cell.length_c   1.000
_cell.angle_alpha   90.00
_cell.angle_beta   90.00
_cell.angle_gamma   90.00
#
_symmetry.space_group_name_H-M   'P 1'
#
loop_
_entity.id
_entity.type
_entity.pdbx_description
1 polymer ?
#
loop_
_entity_poly.entity_id
_entity_poly.type
_entity_poly.pdbx_seq_one_letter_code
_entity_poly.pdbx_strand_id
1 'polypeptide(L)'
;FIAAFWRGQAPPFEAARLYHWLIGVWGATIAGWGLVLVFLVQGPFRRKEKWAWQCLLSAVLVWYPLDTFLSLHFSVAANAILNTVILGLILAPLALTRRAF
;
A
#
# COMPACT_ATOMS: atom_id res chain seq x y z
N PHE A 1 5.97 -10.50 -9.82
CA PHE A 1 5.43 -11.23 -8.65
C PHE A 1 5.17 -12.71 -8.94
N ILE A 2 4.44 -13.09 -10.00
CA ILE A 2 4.14 -14.51 -10.33
C ILE A 2 5.39 -15.41 -10.45
N ALA A 3 6.46 -14.91 -11.08
CA ALA A 3 7.70 -15.68 -11.26
C ALA A 3 8.37 -16.11 -9.94
N ALA A 4 8.13 -15.39 -8.84
CA ALA A 4 8.64 -15.74 -7.52
C ALA A 4 7.99 -17.03 -6.97
N PHE A 5 6.73 -17.29 -7.35
CA PHE A 5 5.96 -18.44 -6.86
C PHE A 5 6.16 -19.68 -7.74
N TRP A 6 6.33 -19.51 -9.05
CA TRP A 6 6.49 -20.63 -9.99
C TRP A 6 7.90 -20.83 -10.54
N ARG A 7 8.93 -20.22 -9.93
CA ARG A 7 10.34 -20.41 -10.30
C ARG A 7 10.60 -20.26 -11.81
N GLY A 8 9.91 -19.31 -12.44
CA GLY A 8 9.99 -19.07 -13.88
C GLY A 8 9.18 -20.01 -14.78
N GLN A 9 8.45 -20.98 -14.22
CA GLN A 9 7.50 -21.82 -14.96
C GLN A 9 6.13 -21.14 -15.07
N ALA A 10 5.36 -21.57 -16.08
CA ALA A 10 3.98 -21.10 -16.23
C ALA A 10 3.09 -21.62 -15.09
N PRO A 11 2.27 -20.77 -14.45
CA PRO A 11 1.26 -21.22 -13.50
C PRO A 11 0.27 -22.21 -14.15
N PRO A 12 -0.28 -23.17 -13.38
CA PRO A 12 -1.48 -23.89 -13.80
C PRO A 12 -2.61 -22.91 -14.19
N PHE A 13 -3.41 -23.24 -15.20
CA PHE A 13 -4.44 -22.34 -15.75
C PHE A 13 -5.38 -21.78 -14.68
N GLU A 14 -5.86 -22.64 -13.79
CA GLU A 14 -6.76 -22.24 -12.69
C GLU A 14 -6.08 -21.29 -11.70
N ALA A 15 -4.78 -21.49 -11.41
CA ALA A 15 -4.01 -20.60 -10.55
C ALA A 15 -3.80 -19.22 -11.21
N ALA A 16 -3.59 -19.18 -12.53
CA ALA A 16 -3.51 -17.93 -13.28
C ALA A 16 -4.85 -17.17 -13.26
N ARG A 17 -5.97 -17.88 -13.44
CA ARG A 17 -7.31 -17.28 -13.40
C ARG A 17 -7.61 -16.67 -12.02
N LEU A 18 -7.30 -17.39 -10.94
CA LEU A 18 -7.43 -16.89 -9.57
C LEU A 18 -6.52 -15.67 -9.34
N TYR A 19 -5.26 -15.71 -9.76
CA TYR A 19 -4.33 -14.59 -9.62
C TYR A 19 -4.83 -13.33 -10.32
N HIS A 20 -5.33 -13.44 -11.55
CA HIS A 20 -5.87 -12.29 -12.29
C HIS A 20 -7.09 -11.67 -11.59
N TRP A 21 -7.97 -12.50 -11.03
CA TRP A 21 -9.08 -12.00 -10.24
C TRP A 21 -8.61 -11.29 -8.96
N LEU A 22 -7.68 -11.91 -8.22
CA LEU A 22 -7.12 -11.33 -6.99
C LEU A 22 -6.46 -9.97 -7.25
N ILE A 23 -5.62 -9.86 -8.28
CA ILE A 23 -4.96 -8.59 -8.60
C ILE A 23 -5.94 -7.54 -9.12
N GLY A 24 -7.01 -7.95 -9.81
CA GLY A 24 -8.09 -7.05 -10.24
C GLY A 24 -8.84 -6.43 -9.05
N VAL A 25 -9.26 -7.26 -8.10
CA VAL A 25 -9.94 -6.79 -6.86
C VAL A 25 -9.00 -5.96 -5.99
N TRP A 26 -7.73 -6.36 -5.89
CA TRP A 26 -6.71 -5.60 -5.18
C TRP A 26 -6.47 -4.23 -5.83
N GLY A 27 -6.39 -4.17 -7.16
CA GLY A 27 -6.29 -2.93 -7.93
C GLY A 27 -7.48 -1.99 -7.71
N ALA A 28 -8.71 -2.52 -7.69
CA ALA A 28 -9.90 -1.74 -7.37
C ALA A 28 -9.85 -1.16 -5.93
N THR A 29 -9.32 -1.93 -4.99
CA THR A 29 -9.15 -1.50 -3.59
C THR A 29 -8.14 -0.35 -3.48
N ILE A 30 -7.00 -0.45 -4.17
CA ILE A 30 -5.98 0.61 -4.23
C ILE A 30 -6.54 1.88 -4.88
N ALA A 31 -7.31 1.74 -5.96
CA ALA A 31 -7.95 2.89 -6.60
C ALA A 31 -8.91 3.61 -5.63
N GLY A 32 -9.71 2.85 -4.87
CA GLY A 32 -10.56 3.41 -3.81
C GLY A 32 -9.75 4.11 -2.72
N TRP A 33 -8.66 3.50 -2.26
CA TRP A 33 -7.76 4.11 -1.27
C TRP A 33 -7.14 5.41 -1.78
N GLY A 34 -6.69 5.43 -3.05
CA GLY A 34 -6.19 6.63 -3.72
C GLY A 34 -7.23 7.76 -3.75
N LEU A 35 -8.49 7.44 -4.04
CA LEU A 35 -9.56 8.43 -4.04
C LEU A 35 -9.81 9.00 -2.63
N VAL A 36 -9.83 8.15 -1.60
CA VAL A 36 -9.94 8.58 -0.19
C VAL A 36 -8.79 9.50 0.18
N LEU A 37 -7.55 9.16 -0.21
CA LEU A 37 -6.38 10.00 0.03
C LEU A 37 -6.51 11.36 -0.65
N VAL A 38 -6.98 11.42 -1.89
CA VAL A 38 -7.21 12.69 -2.61
C VAL A 38 -8.18 13.58 -1.82
N PHE A 39 -9.33 13.05 -1.39
CA PHE A 39 -10.30 13.83 -0.62
C PHE A 39 -9.77 14.23 0.76
N LEU A 40 -9.06 13.33 1.44
CA LEU A 40 -8.48 13.59 2.75
C LEU A 40 -7.41 14.70 2.67
N VAL A 41 -6.56 14.66 1.63
CA VAL A 41 -5.52 15.66 1.39
C VAL A 41 -6.14 17.00 1.00
N GLN A 42 -7.14 17.02 0.10
CA GLN A 42 -7.73 18.26 -0.39
C GLN A 42 -8.61 19.00 0.63
N GLY A 43 -9.24 18.29 1.56
CA GLY A 43 -10.10 18.90 2.58
C GLY A 43 -9.42 18.98 3.94
N PRO A 44 -9.60 17.96 4.80
CA PRO A 44 -9.13 17.99 6.20
C PRO A 44 -7.64 18.25 6.36
N PHE A 45 -6.80 17.67 5.51
CA PHE A 45 -5.35 17.85 5.59
C PHE A 45 -4.94 19.30 5.25
N ARG A 46 -5.52 19.91 4.22
CA ARG A 46 -5.31 21.34 3.89
C ARG A 46 -5.81 22.28 4.96
N ARG A 47 -6.87 21.90 5.68
CA ARG A 47 -7.41 22.63 6.84
C ARG A 47 -6.59 22.41 8.12
N LYS A 48 -5.51 21.63 8.06
CA LYS A 48 -4.64 21.29 9.19
C LYS A 48 -5.38 20.57 10.32
N GLU A 49 -6.38 19.77 9.97
CA GLU A 49 -7.14 19.02 10.96
C GLU A 49 -6.30 17.84 11.47
N LYS A 50 -5.97 17.84 12.77
CA LYS A 50 -5.09 16.83 13.40
C LYS A 50 -5.54 15.39 13.18
N TRP A 51 -6.85 15.14 13.15
CA TRP A 51 -7.38 13.80 12.93
C TRP A 51 -7.03 13.26 11.52
N ALA A 52 -6.92 14.12 10.51
CA ALA A 52 -6.57 13.71 9.16
C ALA A 52 -5.11 13.23 9.10
N TRP A 53 -4.22 13.92 9.81
CA TRP A 53 -2.83 13.51 9.99
C TRP A 53 -2.74 12.18 10.75
N GLN A 54 -3.49 12.03 11.85
CA GLN A 54 -3.55 10.79 12.64
C GLN A 54 -4.14 9.63 11.84
N CYS A 55 -5.14 9.89 11.00
CA CYS A 55 -5.77 8.90 10.12
C CYS A 55 -4.76 8.36 9.10
N LEU A 56 -4.03 9.26 8.41
CA LEU A 56 -2.97 8.86 7.48
C LEU A 56 -1.87 8.07 8.17
N LEU A 57 -1.38 8.55 9.32
CA LEU A 57 -0.33 7.86 10.06
C LEU A 57 -0.79 6.45 10.48
N SER A 58 -1.99 6.34 11.04
CA SER A 58 -2.54 5.08 11.52
C SER A 58 -2.77 4.09 10.37
N ALA A 59 -3.31 4.57 9.24
CA ALA A 59 -3.49 3.73 8.05
C ALA A 59 -2.16 3.16 7.54
N VAL A 60 -1.11 3.98 7.51
CA VAL A 60 0.24 3.56 7.09
C VAL A 60 0.88 2.59 8.08
N LEU A 61 0.73 2.85 9.39
CA LEU A 61 1.25 1.97 10.46
C LEU A 61 0.55 0.61 10.50
N VAL A 62 -0.68 0.50 10.00
CA VAL A 62 -1.38 -0.78 9.86
C VAL A 62 -1.00 -1.46 8.55
N TRP A 63 -1.04 -0.73 7.43
CA TRP A 63 -0.78 -1.30 6.11
C TRP A 63 0.65 -1.83 5.97
N TYR A 64 1.67 -1.02 6.29
CA TYR A 64 3.05 -1.37 6.00
C TYR A 64 3.52 -2.66 6.70
N PRO A 65 3.30 -2.86 8.02
CA PRO A 65 3.70 -4.09 8.69
C PRO A 65 2.97 -5.32 8.14
N LEU A 66 1.66 -5.22 7.88
CA LEU A 66 0.88 -6.35 7.37
C LEU A 66 1.33 -6.76 5.97
N ASP A 67 1.45 -5.81 5.05
CA ASP A 67 1.83 -6.09 3.65
C ASP A 67 3.29 -6.54 3.54
N THR A 68 4.19 -5.91 4.29
CA THR A 68 5.61 -6.25 4.31
C THR A 68 5.85 -7.61 4.98
N PHE A 69 5.14 -7.93 6.07
CA PHE A 69 5.22 -9.25 6.70
C PHE A 69 4.84 -10.36 5.71
N LEU A 70 3.71 -10.21 5.01
CA LEU A 70 3.29 -11.19 3.99
C LEU A 70 4.31 -11.28 2.85
N SER A 71 4.83 -10.15 2.40
CA SER A 71 5.85 -10.11 1.34
C SER A 71 7.12 -10.88 1.72
N LEU A 72 7.61 -10.70 2.95
CA LEU A 72 8.79 -11.40 3.44
C LEU A 72 8.50 -12.88 3.70
N HIS A 73 7.34 -13.20 4.28
CA HIS A 73 6.91 -14.58 4.54
C HIS A 73 6.86 -15.41 3.25
N PHE A 74 6.35 -14.83 2.16
CA PHE A 74 6.30 -15.49 0.84
C PHE A 74 7.55 -15.25 -0.03
N SER A 75 8.64 -14.73 0.54
CA SER A 75 9.92 -14.48 -0.16
C SER A 75 9.81 -13.55 -1.39
N VAL A 76 8.85 -12.64 -1.39
CA VAL A 76 8.61 -11.65 -2.44
C VAL A 76 9.35 -10.36 -2.13
N ALA A 77 10.69 -10.40 -2.17
CA ALA A 77 11.54 -9.27 -1.78
C ALA A 77 11.25 -7.98 -2.57
N ALA A 78 10.92 -8.10 -3.86
CA ALA A 78 10.55 -6.95 -4.68
C ALA A 78 9.36 -6.16 -4.12
N ASN A 79 8.37 -6.85 -3.51
CA ASN A 79 7.20 -6.19 -2.92
C ASN A 79 7.57 -5.48 -1.62
N ALA A 80 8.38 -6.12 -0.77
CA ALA A 80 8.87 -5.51 0.46
C ALA A 80 9.70 -4.24 0.20
N ILE A 81 10.54 -4.25 -0.86
CA ILE A 81 11.30 -3.06 -1.29
C ILE A 81 10.33 -1.96 -1.74
N LEU A 82 9.36 -2.29 -2.61
CA LEU A 82 8.37 -1.33 -3.08
C LEU A 82 7.58 -0.69 -1.93
N ASN A 83 7.11 -1.49 -0.98
CA ASN A 83 6.40 -1.02 0.20
C ASN A 83 7.24 -0.04 1.02
N THR A 84 8.53 -0.32 1.17
CA THR A 84 9.45 0.52 1.94
C THR A 84 9.70 1.87 1.25
N VAL A 85 9.78 1.87 -0.10
CA VAL A 85 9.84 3.12 -0.87
C VAL A 85 8.56 3.94 -0.70
N ILE A 86 7.39 3.31 -0.84
CA ILE A 86 6.08 3.98 -0.68
C ILE A 86 5.93 4.52 0.75
N LEU A 87 6.33 3.75 1.76
CA LEU A 87 6.36 4.20 3.16
C LEU A 87 7.18 5.47 3.31
N GLY A 88 8.38 5.52 2.74
CA GLY A 88 9.23 6.71 2.76
C GLY A 88 8.57 7.91 2.10
N LEU A 89 7.94 7.73 0.94
CA LEU A 89 7.22 8.78 0.21
C LEU A 89 6.03 9.34 0.98
N ILE A 90 5.36 8.53 1.80
CA ILE A 90 4.23 8.98 2.62
C ILE A 90 4.71 9.58 3.95
N LEU A 91 5.62 8.91 4.65
CA LEU A 91 6.10 9.37 5.97
C LEU A 91 6.95 10.64 5.89
N ALA A 92 7.73 10.85 4.84
CA ALA A 92 8.56 12.05 4.71
C ALA A 92 7.73 13.35 4.78
N PRO A 93 6.71 13.59 3.91
CA PRO A 93 5.87 14.77 4.01
C PRO A 93 5.04 14.79 5.30
N LEU A 94 4.60 13.63 5.81
CA LEU A 94 3.82 13.55 7.04
C LEU A 94 4.63 13.96 8.28
N ALA A 95 5.91 13.57 8.34
CA ALA A 95 6.83 13.95 9.39
C ALA A 95 7.20 15.43 9.32
N LEU A 96 7.45 15.96 8.12
CA LEU A 96 7.75 17.38 7.90
C LEU A 96 6.57 18.28 8.26
N THR A 97 5.35 17.83 8.00
CA THR A 97 4.13 18.59 8.32
C THR A 97 3.67 18.43 9.76
N ARG A 98 4.24 17.51 10.56
CA ARG A 98 3.79 17.22 11.94
C ARG A 98 3.62 18.45 12.83
N ARG A 99 4.47 19.46 12.71
CA ARG A 99 4.41 20.69 13.53
C ARG A 99 3.41 21.74 13.00
N ALA A 100 2.92 21.56 11.78
CA ALA A 100 2.00 22.47 11.11
C ALA A 100 0.53 22.13 11.36
N PHE A 101 0.24 21.02 12.05
CA PHE A 101 -1.08 20.50 12.41
C PHE A 101 -1.39 20.69 13.89
#